data_AF-A0A1X2HIT4-F1
#
_entry.id   AF-A0A1X2HIT4-F1
#
_cell.length_a   1.000
_cell.length_b   1.000
_cell.length_c   1.000
_cell.angle_alpha   90.00
_cell.angle_beta   90.00
_cell.angle_gamma   90.00
#
_symmetry.space_group_name_H-M   'P 1'
#
loop_
_entity.id
_entity.type
_entity.pdbx_description
1 polymer ?
#
loop_
_entity_poly.entity_id
_entity_poly.type
_entity_poly.pdbx_seq_one_letter_code
_entity_poly.pdbx_strand_id
1 'polypeptide(L)'
;MATPDEIAPILPSQQNPKGQASRRWGKVNNKTMCMRVIVVFSLLLGLAGGVWVLQLVFQQTNPEFGGLHGYCSKIQPIQPIEYSDRLHRLAATLDEGEAYVMEPGPTLTYYTNIAWSLSERPFVVILRKDTRQPTGIHTTIVTPLFEATRAEEALHDAALPSDIDVKIVSWIEHASPYEIIAEQLPDVRTVYVEQNIRLFIYTGMEQAGLPVQVASRALQTLRMVKSPAEIAILRCVNHVTELAIRKVRPHVIPGMTEADIATLMERALHQAGLTNTWVLALVDENAAFPHGEPGATKRVTPTSTVLIDTGGEFLGYQSDTTRTFFLGDSKHHNQTIVDAWYTVRKAQEQVLTHVEAGISCADVDLTARKVIDDAGLGAYFTHRLGHGIGEEMHEEPYMNRGNIDLSLKPGMTFSVEPGVYVAKEFGIRLEDIVMVNEEGRLELLTSGLAANPWTL
;
A
#
# COMPACT_ATOMS: atom_id res chain seq x y z
N MET A 1 13.88 15.98 73.48
CA MET A 1 14.52 14.97 74.32
C MET A 1 15.00 13.84 73.41
N ALA A 2 16.24 13.36 73.44
CA ALA A 2 17.49 13.96 73.92
C ALA A 2 18.65 13.20 73.24
N THR A 3 19.68 13.93 72.80
CA THR A 3 21.06 13.44 72.65
C THR A 3 21.78 13.59 74.02
N PRO A 4 23.06 13.22 74.22
CA PRO A 4 24.09 12.66 73.32
C PRO A 4 24.86 11.44 73.95
N ASP A 5 26.14 11.30 73.58
CA ASP A 5 27.29 10.78 74.38
C ASP A 5 27.67 9.28 74.23
N GLU A 6 28.95 8.84 74.28
CA GLU A 6 30.26 9.47 74.61
C GLU A 6 31.44 8.65 73.97
N ILE A 7 32.45 9.25 73.30
CA ILE A 7 33.87 9.51 73.72
C ILE A 7 34.91 8.34 73.58
N ALA A 8 36.19 8.69 73.33
CA ALA A 8 37.34 7.79 73.01
C ALA A 8 38.28 7.50 74.23
N PRO A 9 39.60 7.88 74.39
CA PRO A 9 40.64 8.52 73.53
C PRO A 9 42.09 7.91 73.67
N ILE A 10 43.17 8.68 73.36
CA ILE A 10 44.60 8.57 73.83
C ILE A 10 45.49 7.46 73.19
N LEU A 11 46.45 7.76 72.28
CA LEU A 11 47.84 8.36 72.40
C LEU A 11 48.96 7.32 72.76
N PRO A 12 50.27 7.51 72.43
CA PRO A 12 50.99 8.79 72.29
C PRO A 12 51.97 8.96 71.08
N SER A 13 52.63 10.13 71.09
CA SER A 13 53.62 10.68 70.15
C SER A 13 55.02 10.06 70.18
N GLN A 14 55.81 10.23 69.11
CA GLN A 14 57.26 10.55 69.17
C GLN A 14 57.73 11.44 67.98
N GLN A 15 58.97 11.91 68.04
CA GLN A 15 59.48 13.13 67.40
C GLN A 15 60.15 12.95 66.02
N ASN A 16 60.35 14.09 65.34
CA ASN A 16 61.22 14.28 64.15
C ASN A 16 62.62 13.64 64.30
N PRO A 17 63.25 13.27 63.17
CA PRO A 17 64.34 14.14 62.70
C PRO A 17 64.31 14.46 61.20
N LYS A 18 64.78 15.67 60.85
CA LYS A 18 65.12 16.06 59.48
C LYS A 18 66.36 15.28 59.02
N GLY A 19 66.30 14.60 57.88
CA GLY A 19 67.43 13.86 57.31
C GLY A 19 67.31 13.69 55.79
N GLN A 20 68.26 14.25 55.06
CA GLN A 20 68.35 14.29 53.59
C GLN A 20 68.08 12.94 52.89
N ALA A 21 67.16 12.91 51.93
CA ALA A 21 67.10 11.89 50.88
C ALA A 21 66.92 12.58 49.51
N SER A 22 67.80 12.26 48.57
CA SER A 22 68.02 13.02 47.35
C SER A 22 67.07 12.67 46.20
N ARG A 23 66.75 13.72 45.41
CA ARG A 23 66.30 13.71 44.00
C ARG A 23 66.25 12.33 43.32
N ARG A 24 65.05 11.80 43.06
CA ARG A 24 64.84 10.75 42.05
C ARG A 24 63.52 10.82 41.27
N TRP A 25 63.05 12.03 40.96
CA TRP A 25 62.14 12.22 39.81
C TRP A 25 62.96 12.04 38.52
N GLY A 26 63.06 10.80 38.07
CA GLY A 26 63.75 10.44 36.84
C GLY A 26 63.07 11.07 35.63
N LYS A 27 63.86 11.75 34.79
CA LYS A 27 63.42 12.28 33.49
C LYS A 27 62.66 11.20 32.72
N VAL A 28 61.38 11.40 32.43
CA VAL A 28 60.71 10.67 31.36
C VAL A 28 61.46 11.02 30.08
N ASN A 29 62.07 10.02 29.45
CA ASN A 29 62.89 10.23 28.27
C ASN A 29 61.97 10.74 27.13
N ASN A 30 62.30 11.84 26.46
CA ASN A 30 61.43 12.42 25.42
C ASN A 30 61.04 11.39 24.35
N LYS A 31 61.90 10.41 24.08
CA LYS A 31 61.60 9.27 23.20
C LYS A 31 60.45 8.38 23.70
N THR A 32 60.39 8.03 24.99
CA THR A 32 59.27 7.22 25.53
C THR A 32 57.99 8.03 25.69
N MET A 33 58.06 9.35 25.88
CA MET A 33 56.88 10.21 25.82
C MET A 33 56.32 10.29 24.39
N CYS A 34 57.18 10.57 23.40
CA CYS A 34 56.77 10.57 21.98
C CYS A 34 56.20 9.20 21.56
N MET A 35 56.83 8.09 21.94
CA MET A 35 56.35 6.76 21.59
C MET A 35 54.99 6.44 22.22
N ARG A 36 54.73 6.87 23.47
CA ARG A 36 53.41 6.76 24.10
C ARG A 36 52.36 7.64 23.40
N VAL A 37 52.70 8.87 23.02
CA VAL A 37 51.81 9.75 22.26
C VAL A 37 51.48 9.13 20.90
N ILE A 38 52.48 8.62 20.16
CA ILE A 38 52.27 7.95 18.87
C ILE A 38 51.35 6.73 19.03
N VAL A 39 51.60 5.86 20.02
CA VAL A 39 50.74 4.68 20.25
C VAL A 39 49.30 5.07 20.60
N VAL A 40 49.10 6.05 21.49
CA VAL A 40 47.75 6.54 21.83
C VAL A 40 47.06 7.19 20.62
N PHE A 41 47.79 7.97 19.83
CA PHE A 41 47.24 8.63 18.64
C PHE A 41 46.90 7.61 17.54
N SER A 42 47.73 6.58 17.34
CA SER A 42 47.44 5.46 16.43
C SER A 42 46.26 4.61 16.89
N LEU A 43 46.09 4.37 18.20
CA LEU A 43 44.92 3.68 18.75
C LEU A 43 43.65 4.53 18.58
N LEU A 44 43.71 5.84 18.81
CA LEU A 44 42.58 6.75 18.60
C LEU A 44 42.20 6.86 17.12
N LEU A 45 43.17 6.91 16.20
CA LEU A 45 42.94 6.84 14.76
C LEU A 45 42.33 5.50 14.33
N GLY A 46 42.80 4.38 14.90
CA GLY A 46 42.24 3.05 14.65
C GLY A 46 40.81 2.90 15.16
N LEU A 47 40.51 3.45 16.35
CA LEU A 47 39.17 3.49 16.91
C LEU A 47 38.23 4.41 16.10
N ALA A 48 38.69 5.60 15.72
CA ALA A 48 37.90 6.53 14.89
C ALA A 48 37.63 5.94 13.50
N GLY A 49 38.62 5.31 12.87
CA GLY A 49 38.46 4.58 11.61
C GLY A 49 37.52 3.40 11.73
N GLY A 50 37.63 2.62 12.81
CA GLY A 50 36.72 1.51 13.11
C GLY A 50 35.28 1.95 13.32
N VAL A 51 35.05 3.02 14.09
CA VAL A 51 33.71 3.63 14.28
C VAL A 51 33.17 4.18 12.96
N TRP A 52 34.00 4.82 12.14
CA TRP A 52 33.57 5.34 10.84
C TRP A 52 33.19 4.23 9.86
N VAL A 53 33.96 3.13 9.80
CA VAL A 53 33.62 1.93 9.01
C VAL A 53 32.34 1.28 9.53
N LEU A 54 32.16 1.18 10.86
CA LEU A 54 30.92 0.68 11.46
C LEU A 54 29.72 1.57 11.12
N GLN A 55 29.87 2.90 11.14
CA GLN A 55 28.82 3.82 10.72
C GLN A 55 28.48 3.70 9.23
N LEU A 56 29.47 3.51 8.36
CA LEU A 56 29.25 3.26 6.92
C LEU A 56 28.50 1.95 6.67
N VAL A 57 28.93 0.85 7.31
CA VAL A 57 28.24 -0.44 7.22
C VAL A 57 26.82 -0.34 7.81
N PHE A 58 26.64 0.40 8.89
CA PHE A 58 25.32 0.63 9.50
C PHE A 58 24.42 1.49 8.61
N GLN A 59 24.92 2.54 7.96
CA GLN A 59 24.16 3.34 7.00
C GLN A 59 23.84 2.59 5.70
N GLN A 60 24.69 1.66 5.27
CA GLN A 60 24.39 0.78 4.14
C GLN A 60 23.32 -0.27 4.47
N THR A 61 23.27 -0.77 5.70
CA THR A 61 22.25 -1.75 6.15
C THR A 61 20.98 -1.10 6.71
N ASN A 62 21.04 0.19 7.08
CA ASN A 62 19.92 0.99 7.56
C ASN A 62 19.95 2.40 6.92
N PRO A 63 19.61 2.53 5.63
CA PRO A 63 19.43 3.84 5.03
C PRO A 63 18.19 4.55 5.60
N GLU A 64 18.29 5.87 5.80
CA GLU A 64 17.14 6.72 6.06
C GLU A 64 16.57 7.23 4.74
N PHE A 65 15.32 6.92 4.43
CA PHE A 65 14.67 7.37 3.20
C PHE A 65 14.12 8.79 3.34
N GLY A 66 15.02 9.76 3.40
CA GLY A 66 14.70 11.17 3.56
C GLY A 66 13.73 11.68 2.51
N GLY A 67 12.61 12.26 2.95
CA GLY A 67 11.53 12.77 2.11
C GLY A 67 10.29 11.87 2.01
N LEU A 68 10.32 10.64 2.52
CA LEU A 68 9.12 9.79 2.62
C LEU A 68 8.25 10.14 3.84
N HIS A 69 8.88 10.34 5.00
CA HIS A 69 8.15 10.57 6.25
C HIS A 69 7.31 11.85 6.20
N GLY A 70 6.01 11.70 6.46
CA GLY A 70 5.05 12.80 6.46
C GLY A 70 4.69 13.33 5.07
N TYR A 71 5.03 12.64 3.97
CA TYR A 71 4.70 13.07 2.62
C TYR A 71 3.19 13.34 2.44
N CYS A 72 2.34 12.40 2.91
CA CYS A 72 0.88 12.54 2.87
C CYS A 72 0.25 13.26 4.09
N SER A 73 1.05 13.90 4.96
CA SER A 73 0.58 14.50 6.22
C SER A 73 -0.49 15.62 6.09
N LYS A 74 -0.68 16.16 4.88
CA LYS A 74 -1.69 17.20 4.59
C LYS A 74 -2.99 16.63 4.02
N ILE A 75 -2.97 15.40 3.52
CA ILE A 75 -4.15 14.74 2.97
C ILE A 75 -5.12 14.47 4.12
N GLN A 76 -6.40 14.75 3.89
CA GLN A 76 -7.46 14.51 4.85
C GLN A 76 -8.16 13.18 4.52
N PRO A 77 -8.72 12.49 5.53
CA PRO A 77 -9.66 11.39 5.27
C PRO A 77 -10.90 11.91 4.54
N ILE A 78 -11.65 10.98 3.95
CA ILE A 78 -12.99 11.24 3.41
C ILE A 78 -13.83 11.94 4.49
N GLN A 79 -14.45 13.05 4.12
CA GLN A 79 -15.19 13.88 5.08
C GLN A 79 -16.59 13.29 5.32
N PRO A 80 -17.16 13.38 6.54
CA PRO A 80 -18.45 12.75 6.88
C PRO A 80 -19.58 12.98 5.87
N ILE A 81 -19.70 14.20 5.32
CA ILE A 81 -20.74 14.56 4.34
C ILE A 81 -20.68 13.72 3.05
N GLU A 82 -19.51 13.23 2.65
CA GLU A 82 -19.36 12.44 1.43
C GLU A 82 -20.04 11.06 1.54
N TYR A 83 -20.22 10.52 2.75
CA TYR A 83 -20.99 9.30 2.95
C TYR A 83 -22.49 9.51 2.65
N SER A 84 -23.04 10.70 2.94
CA SER A 84 -24.40 11.04 2.49
C SER A 84 -24.49 11.09 0.97
N ASP A 85 -23.54 11.74 0.29
CA ASP A 85 -23.49 11.79 -1.18
C ASP A 85 -23.33 10.39 -1.82
N ARG A 86 -22.57 9.49 -1.18
CA ARG A 86 -22.44 8.08 -1.58
C ARG A 86 -23.79 7.36 -1.44
N LEU A 87 -24.51 7.53 -0.33
CA LEU A 87 -25.85 6.96 -0.15
C LEU A 87 -26.91 7.57 -1.09
N HIS A 88 -26.88 8.88 -1.38
CA HIS A 88 -27.76 9.50 -2.39
C HIS A 88 -27.55 8.89 -3.77
N ARG A 89 -26.29 8.64 -4.19
CA ARG A 89 -25.98 7.97 -5.47
C ARG A 89 -26.47 6.52 -5.51
N LEU A 90 -26.35 5.79 -4.40
CA LEU A 90 -26.92 4.46 -4.27
C LEU A 90 -28.46 4.49 -4.35
N ALA A 91 -29.10 5.41 -3.63
CA ALA A 91 -30.55 5.60 -3.68
C ALA A 91 -31.05 5.96 -5.08
N ALA A 92 -30.29 6.74 -5.85
CA ALA A 92 -30.63 7.06 -7.24
C ALA A 92 -30.52 5.85 -8.20
N THR A 93 -29.85 4.78 -7.78
CA THR A 93 -29.63 3.55 -8.56
C THR A 93 -30.58 2.41 -8.15
N LEU A 94 -31.06 2.40 -6.91
CA LEU A 94 -32.03 1.42 -6.38
C LEU A 94 -33.49 1.88 -6.59
N ASP A 95 -34.33 0.94 -7.04
CA ASP A 95 -35.78 1.11 -7.10
C ASP A 95 -36.45 0.84 -5.75
N GLU A 96 -37.71 1.28 -5.61
CA GLU A 96 -38.53 0.93 -4.45
C GLU A 96 -38.69 -0.59 -4.31
N GLY A 97 -38.55 -1.07 -3.06
CA GLY A 97 -38.51 -2.49 -2.74
C GLY A 97 -37.14 -3.16 -2.94
N GLU A 98 -36.07 -2.42 -3.24
CA GLU A 98 -34.71 -2.97 -3.36
C GLU A 98 -33.81 -2.60 -2.17
N ALA A 99 -32.84 -3.47 -1.90
CA ALA A 99 -31.81 -3.24 -0.89
C ALA A 99 -30.44 -3.74 -1.38
N TYR A 100 -29.37 -3.13 -0.89
CA TYR A 100 -28.01 -3.61 -1.05
C TYR A 100 -27.49 -4.11 0.31
N VAL A 101 -27.04 -5.36 0.37
CA VAL A 101 -26.52 -5.99 1.60
C VAL A 101 -25.05 -6.31 1.43
N MET A 102 -24.27 -5.88 2.41
CA MET A 102 -22.81 -5.95 2.41
C MET A 102 -22.32 -6.60 3.69
N GLU A 103 -21.20 -7.32 3.61
CA GLU A 103 -20.46 -7.80 4.76
C GLU A 103 -19.15 -6.97 4.94
N PRO A 104 -18.35 -7.18 5.99
CA PRO A 104 -17.12 -6.44 6.24
C PRO A 104 -16.16 -6.45 5.04
N GLY A 105 -15.92 -5.28 4.46
CA GLY A 105 -15.08 -5.15 3.29
C GLY A 105 -15.18 -3.75 2.67
N PRO A 106 -14.45 -3.49 1.58
CA PRO A 106 -14.28 -2.14 1.04
C PRO A 106 -15.58 -1.44 0.67
N THR A 107 -16.60 -2.10 0.13
CA THR A 107 -17.88 -1.40 -0.16
C THR A 107 -18.67 -1.03 1.11
N LEU A 108 -18.53 -1.81 2.20
CA LEU A 108 -19.10 -1.44 3.49
C LEU A 108 -18.41 -0.19 4.04
N THR A 109 -17.07 -0.15 4.01
CA THR A 109 -16.29 1.05 4.36
C THR A 109 -16.65 2.23 3.46
N TYR A 110 -16.76 2.02 2.15
CA TYR A 110 -17.12 3.03 1.17
C TYR A 110 -18.43 3.75 1.53
N TYR A 111 -19.50 3.02 1.85
CA TYR A 111 -20.81 3.63 2.14
C TYR A 111 -21.00 4.07 3.59
N THR A 112 -20.22 3.56 4.55
CA THR A 112 -20.51 3.76 5.99
C THR A 112 -19.35 4.16 6.87
N ASN A 113 -18.10 4.16 6.38
CA ASN A 113 -16.88 4.34 7.17
C ASN A 113 -16.69 3.33 8.33
N ILE A 114 -17.54 2.31 8.45
CA ILE A 114 -17.47 1.32 9.54
C ILE A 114 -16.34 0.34 9.26
N ALA A 115 -15.37 0.26 10.17
CA ALA A 115 -14.32 -0.75 10.15
C ALA A 115 -14.79 -2.01 10.90
N TRP A 116 -14.77 -3.17 10.24
CA TRP A 116 -15.06 -4.46 10.86
C TRP A 116 -14.26 -5.58 10.17
N SER A 117 -14.08 -6.72 10.83
CA SER A 117 -13.35 -7.88 10.30
C SER A 117 -14.28 -9.02 9.91
N LEU A 118 -13.92 -9.77 8.87
CA LEU A 118 -14.64 -10.98 8.47
C LEU A 118 -14.50 -12.07 9.55
N SER A 119 -15.62 -12.69 9.92
CA SER A 119 -15.68 -13.87 10.79
C SER A 119 -16.74 -14.84 10.31
N GLU A 120 -16.83 -16.03 10.91
CA GLU A 120 -17.90 -17.00 10.69
C GLU A 120 -19.29 -16.51 11.15
N ARG A 121 -19.32 -15.49 12.01
CA ARG A 121 -20.55 -14.86 12.49
C ARG A 121 -20.97 -13.72 11.56
N PRO A 122 -22.20 -13.74 11.02
CA PRO A 122 -22.70 -12.64 10.21
C PRO A 122 -22.74 -11.30 10.97
N PHE A 123 -21.91 -10.38 10.51
CA PHE A 123 -22.10 -8.94 10.62
C PHE A 123 -22.45 -8.46 9.21
N VAL A 124 -23.57 -7.78 9.03
CA VAL A 124 -23.95 -7.22 7.73
C VAL A 124 -24.52 -5.81 7.88
N VAL A 125 -24.32 -4.99 6.84
CA VAL A 125 -24.99 -3.71 6.66
C VAL A 125 -26.01 -3.86 5.53
N ILE A 126 -27.24 -3.44 5.82
CA ILE A 126 -28.37 -3.40 4.90
C ILE A 126 -28.61 -1.94 4.53
N LEU A 127 -28.52 -1.61 3.25
CA LEU A 127 -28.84 -0.31 2.66
C LEU A 127 -30.12 -0.46 1.83
N ARG A 128 -31.27 -0.21 2.45
CA ARG A 128 -32.59 -0.35 1.80
C ARG A 128 -33.04 0.98 1.21
N LYS A 129 -33.61 0.97 0.00
CA LYS A 129 -34.32 2.14 -0.55
C LYS A 129 -35.47 2.58 0.39
N ASP A 130 -35.45 3.84 0.81
CA ASP A 130 -36.53 4.47 1.58
C ASP A 130 -36.52 5.99 1.36
N THR A 131 -37.43 6.48 0.51
CA THR A 131 -37.57 7.92 0.17
C THR A 131 -38.02 8.81 1.34
N ARG A 132 -38.30 8.26 2.52
CA ARG A 132 -38.56 9.03 3.75
C ARG A 132 -37.27 9.43 4.48
N GLN A 133 -36.15 8.76 4.19
CA GLN A 133 -34.86 9.06 4.77
C GLN A 133 -34.17 10.22 4.03
N PRO A 134 -33.38 11.08 4.70
CA PRO A 134 -32.70 12.21 4.05
C PRO A 134 -31.79 11.80 2.88
N THR A 135 -31.13 10.64 2.99
CA THR A 135 -30.27 10.06 1.95
C THR A 135 -31.02 9.23 0.91
N GLY A 136 -32.31 8.97 1.13
CA GLY A 136 -33.09 7.98 0.37
C GLY A 136 -32.75 6.52 0.69
N ILE A 137 -31.87 6.27 1.69
CA ILE A 137 -31.49 4.95 2.18
C ILE A 137 -31.83 4.83 3.66
N HIS A 138 -32.47 3.72 4.06
CA HIS A 138 -32.52 3.28 5.45
C HIS A 138 -31.38 2.29 5.71
N THR A 139 -30.48 2.65 6.63
CA THR A 139 -29.30 1.85 6.98
C THR A 139 -29.57 1.01 8.21
N THR A 140 -29.30 -0.30 8.14
CA THR A 140 -29.40 -1.20 9.30
C THR A 140 -28.15 -2.08 9.43
N ILE A 141 -27.53 -2.09 10.60
CA ILE A 141 -26.48 -3.03 10.99
C ILE A 141 -27.15 -4.25 11.65
N VAL A 142 -26.80 -5.45 11.20
CA VAL A 142 -27.15 -6.70 11.89
C VAL A 142 -25.87 -7.34 12.44
N THR A 143 -25.80 -7.53 13.77
CA THR A 143 -24.58 -7.93 14.49
C THR A 143 -24.86 -8.98 15.58
N PRO A 144 -23.90 -9.83 16.01
CA PRO A 144 -24.10 -10.69 17.17
C PRO A 144 -24.40 -9.88 18.44
N LEU A 145 -25.32 -10.33 19.30
CA LEU A 145 -25.73 -9.60 20.52
C LEU A 145 -24.54 -9.34 21.46
N PHE A 146 -23.60 -10.27 21.57
CA PHE A 146 -22.41 -10.09 22.40
C PHE A 146 -21.38 -9.11 21.80
N GLU A 147 -21.52 -8.75 20.52
CA GLU A 147 -20.71 -7.77 19.79
C GLU A 147 -21.46 -6.43 19.59
N ALA A 148 -22.69 -6.29 20.12
CA ALA A 148 -23.52 -5.11 19.89
C ALA A 148 -22.84 -3.81 20.34
N THR A 149 -22.20 -3.80 21.52
CA THR A 149 -21.45 -2.63 22.01
C THR A 149 -20.23 -2.31 21.13
N ARG A 150 -19.54 -3.33 20.58
CA ARG A 150 -18.45 -3.07 19.62
C ARG A 150 -18.99 -2.49 18.31
N ALA A 151 -20.19 -2.88 17.87
CA ALA A 151 -20.85 -2.30 16.70
C ALA A 151 -21.32 -0.85 16.95
N GLU A 152 -21.75 -0.52 18.17
CA GLU A 152 -22.04 0.85 18.61
C GLU A 152 -20.77 1.72 18.60
N GLU A 153 -19.65 1.19 19.12
CA GLU A 153 -18.33 1.86 19.06
C GLU A 153 -17.86 2.06 17.61
N ALA A 154 -17.93 1.03 16.76
CA ALA A 154 -17.54 1.14 15.36
C ALA A 154 -18.42 2.13 14.55
N LEU A 155 -19.71 2.24 14.88
CA LEU A 155 -20.61 3.26 14.32
C LEU A 155 -20.28 4.67 14.84
N HIS A 156 -19.85 4.80 16.09
CA HIS A 156 -19.40 6.08 16.63
C HIS A 156 -18.11 6.56 15.95
N ASP A 157 -17.12 5.68 15.85
CA ASP A 157 -15.82 5.96 15.22
C ASP A 157 -15.93 6.22 13.71
N ALA A 158 -16.92 5.62 13.04
CA ALA A 158 -17.27 5.92 11.65
C ALA A 158 -17.68 7.40 11.44
N ALA A 159 -18.08 8.11 12.50
CA ALA A 159 -18.35 9.55 12.51
C ALA A 159 -19.32 10.02 11.41
N LEU A 160 -20.35 9.20 11.11
CA LEU A 160 -21.33 9.50 10.07
C LEU A 160 -22.14 10.78 10.38
N PRO A 161 -22.55 11.53 9.34
CA PRO A 161 -23.34 12.74 9.50
C PRO A 161 -24.77 12.42 9.98
N SER A 162 -25.39 13.38 10.67
CA SER A 162 -26.65 13.18 11.40
C SER A 162 -27.90 13.00 10.53
N ASP A 163 -27.76 13.07 9.21
CA ASP A 163 -28.80 12.76 8.21
C ASP A 163 -28.80 11.27 7.81
N ILE A 164 -27.81 10.49 8.26
CA ILE A 164 -27.75 9.03 8.16
C ILE A 164 -28.14 8.43 9.51
N ASP A 165 -29.43 8.11 9.69
CA ASP A 165 -29.88 7.32 10.84
C ASP A 165 -29.57 5.84 10.63
N VAL A 166 -28.85 5.23 11.58
CA VAL A 166 -28.38 3.84 11.51
C VAL A 166 -29.03 3.02 12.61
N LYS A 167 -29.90 2.10 12.21
CA LYS A 167 -30.51 1.14 13.13
C LYS A 167 -29.54 -0.01 13.42
N ILE A 168 -29.26 -0.31 14.68
CA ILE A 168 -28.57 -1.55 15.07
C ILE A 168 -29.61 -2.59 15.49
N VAL A 169 -29.48 -3.80 14.93
CA VAL A 169 -30.26 -4.99 15.28
C VAL A 169 -29.30 -6.11 15.65
N SER A 170 -29.64 -6.87 16.69
CA SER A 170 -28.78 -7.94 17.20
C SER A 170 -29.42 -9.31 17.14
N TRP A 171 -28.60 -10.34 16.95
CA TRP A 171 -28.99 -11.75 16.95
C TRP A 171 -28.21 -12.56 17.99
N ILE A 172 -28.83 -13.56 18.62
CA ILE A 172 -28.20 -14.40 19.65
C ILE A 172 -27.60 -15.67 19.04
N GLU A 173 -26.50 -16.19 19.59
CA GLU A 173 -25.68 -17.29 19.04
C GLU A 173 -26.43 -18.56 18.59
N HIS A 174 -27.65 -18.80 19.06
CA HIS A 174 -28.48 -19.96 18.69
C HIS A 174 -29.70 -19.63 17.81
N ALA A 175 -29.88 -18.36 17.43
CA ALA A 175 -30.88 -17.91 16.47
C ALA A 175 -30.27 -17.83 15.05
N SER A 176 -31.12 -17.84 14.03
CA SER A 176 -30.66 -17.63 12.65
C SER A 176 -30.42 -16.13 12.39
N PRO A 177 -29.18 -15.68 12.11
CA PRO A 177 -28.94 -14.30 11.69
C PRO A 177 -29.70 -13.95 10.41
N TYR A 178 -29.95 -14.92 9.54
CA TYR A 178 -30.62 -14.71 8.25
C TYR A 178 -32.12 -14.47 8.39
N GLU A 179 -32.76 -15.09 9.38
CA GLU A 179 -34.15 -14.78 9.75
C GLU A 179 -34.25 -13.33 10.26
N ILE A 180 -33.31 -12.90 11.11
CA ILE A 180 -33.23 -11.52 11.60
C ILE A 180 -32.97 -10.51 10.47
N ILE A 181 -32.14 -10.84 9.48
CA ILE A 181 -31.95 -10.03 8.26
C ILE A 181 -33.26 -9.93 7.47
N ALA A 182 -33.98 -11.06 7.29
CA ALA A 182 -35.25 -11.07 6.57
C ALA A 182 -36.34 -10.23 7.25
N GLU A 183 -36.38 -10.23 8.59
CA GLU A 183 -37.26 -9.34 9.38
C GLU A 183 -37.00 -7.84 9.15
N GLN A 184 -35.78 -7.43 8.73
CA GLN A 184 -35.48 -6.03 8.40
C GLN A 184 -35.84 -5.67 6.95
N LEU A 185 -36.24 -6.67 6.15
CA LEU A 185 -36.53 -6.54 4.72
C LEU A 185 -37.97 -6.97 4.35
N PRO A 186 -39.03 -6.52 5.08
CA PRO A 186 -40.40 -6.81 4.70
C PRO A 186 -40.70 -6.22 3.31
N ASP A 187 -41.44 -6.98 2.49
CA ASP A 187 -41.84 -6.62 1.13
C ASP A 187 -40.66 -6.30 0.17
N VAL A 188 -39.45 -6.83 0.44
CA VAL A 188 -38.32 -6.67 -0.47
C VAL A 188 -38.53 -7.49 -1.76
N ARG A 189 -38.29 -6.85 -2.91
CA ARG A 189 -38.37 -7.45 -4.25
C ARG A 189 -37.02 -7.99 -4.71
N THR A 190 -35.92 -7.34 -4.33
CA THR A 190 -34.56 -7.77 -4.69
C THR A 190 -33.56 -7.36 -3.62
N VAL A 191 -32.71 -8.30 -3.22
CA VAL A 191 -31.57 -8.06 -2.33
C VAL A 191 -30.30 -8.19 -3.15
N TYR A 192 -29.69 -7.07 -3.49
CA TYR A 192 -28.40 -7.06 -4.15
C TYR A 192 -27.28 -7.35 -3.15
N VAL A 193 -26.24 -8.06 -3.59
CA VAL A 193 -25.02 -8.35 -2.82
C VAL A 193 -23.78 -8.26 -3.70
N GLU A 194 -22.63 -8.07 -3.08
CA GLU A 194 -21.34 -7.95 -3.77
C GLU A 194 -20.97 -9.24 -4.54
N GLN A 195 -20.12 -9.13 -5.58
CA GLN A 195 -19.61 -10.32 -6.29
C GLN A 195 -18.74 -11.23 -5.42
N ASN A 196 -18.04 -10.63 -4.43
CA ASN A 196 -17.11 -11.29 -3.53
C ASN A 196 -17.77 -11.75 -2.21
N ILE A 197 -19.09 -11.57 -2.04
CA ILE A 197 -19.78 -11.96 -0.81
C ILE A 197 -19.61 -13.46 -0.55
N ARG A 198 -19.27 -13.82 0.68
CA ARG A 198 -19.00 -15.21 1.05
C ARG A 198 -20.26 -16.05 0.91
N LEU A 199 -20.12 -17.19 0.25
CA LEU A 199 -21.24 -18.05 -0.18
C LEU A 199 -22.24 -18.35 0.94
N PHE A 200 -21.77 -18.57 2.18
CA PHE A 200 -22.66 -18.88 3.31
C PHE A 200 -23.58 -17.72 3.71
N ILE A 201 -23.16 -16.46 3.50
CA ILE A 201 -24.00 -15.27 3.69
C ILE A 201 -25.07 -15.22 2.59
N TYR A 202 -24.68 -15.41 1.32
CA TYR A 202 -25.60 -15.49 0.18
C TYR A 202 -26.66 -16.57 0.39
N THR A 203 -26.23 -17.82 0.60
CA THR A 203 -27.14 -18.96 0.72
C THR A 203 -27.94 -18.92 2.01
N GLY A 204 -27.41 -18.32 3.08
CA GLY A 204 -28.15 -18.13 4.33
C GLY A 204 -29.36 -17.21 4.14
N MET A 205 -29.15 -16.07 3.46
CA MET A 205 -30.23 -15.15 3.10
C MET A 205 -31.24 -15.78 2.11
N GLU A 206 -30.76 -16.52 1.10
CA GLU A 206 -31.61 -17.27 0.17
C GLU A 206 -32.48 -18.32 0.90
N GLN A 207 -31.89 -19.06 1.85
CA GLN A 207 -32.61 -20.05 2.67
C GLN A 207 -33.61 -19.41 3.64
N ALA A 208 -33.37 -18.18 4.08
CA ALA A 208 -34.35 -17.36 4.82
C ALA A 208 -35.45 -16.77 3.92
N GLY A 209 -35.45 -17.09 2.61
CA GLY A 209 -36.50 -16.70 1.66
C GLY A 209 -36.27 -15.35 0.97
N LEU A 210 -35.08 -14.75 1.08
CA LEU A 210 -34.79 -13.47 0.44
C LEU A 210 -34.46 -13.63 -1.06
N PRO A 211 -34.92 -12.72 -1.93
CA PRO A 211 -34.63 -12.73 -3.36
C PRO A 211 -33.22 -12.16 -3.63
N VAL A 212 -32.18 -12.90 -3.23
CA VAL A 212 -30.78 -12.48 -3.33
C VAL A 212 -30.28 -12.55 -4.78
N GLN A 213 -29.58 -11.51 -5.22
CA GLN A 213 -28.94 -11.41 -6.54
C GLN A 213 -27.58 -10.72 -6.42
N VAL A 214 -26.61 -11.12 -7.24
CA VAL A 214 -25.35 -10.36 -7.37
C VAL A 214 -25.66 -8.97 -7.94
N ALA A 215 -25.01 -7.94 -7.40
CA ALA A 215 -25.20 -6.54 -7.76
C ALA A 215 -25.14 -6.32 -9.27
N SER A 216 -26.07 -5.52 -9.79
CA SER A 216 -26.10 -5.16 -11.22
C SER A 216 -24.84 -4.39 -11.62
N ARG A 217 -24.55 -4.33 -12.94
CA ARG A 217 -23.41 -3.54 -13.43
C ARG A 217 -23.51 -2.06 -13.03
N ALA A 218 -24.72 -1.50 -12.97
CA ALA A 218 -24.94 -0.12 -12.53
C ALA A 218 -24.47 0.10 -11.09
N LEU A 219 -24.84 -0.80 -10.16
CA LEU A 219 -24.38 -0.74 -8.76
C LEU A 219 -22.86 -0.88 -8.64
N GLN A 220 -22.27 -1.83 -9.37
CA GLN A 220 -20.81 -2.01 -9.43
C GLN A 220 -20.08 -0.76 -9.96
N THR A 221 -20.69 0.02 -10.88
CA THR A 221 -20.05 1.23 -11.42
C THR A 221 -19.96 2.40 -10.43
N LEU A 222 -20.67 2.38 -9.29
CA LEU A 222 -20.74 3.53 -8.38
C LEU A 222 -19.40 3.90 -7.73
N ARG A 223 -18.56 2.90 -7.44
CA ARG A 223 -17.18 3.07 -6.92
C ARG A 223 -16.13 3.35 -8.00
N MET A 224 -16.45 3.12 -9.27
CA MET A 224 -15.48 3.32 -10.36
C MET A 224 -15.11 4.80 -10.51
N VAL A 225 -16.04 5.73 -10.25
CA VAL A 225 -15.85 7.19 -10.37
C VAL A 225 -15.56 7.79 -9.00
N LYS A 226 -14.33 8.28 -8.82
CA LYS A 226 -13.77 8.78 -7.56
C LYS A 226 -14.09 10.26 -7.35
N SER A 227 -14.37 10.64 -6.10
CA SER A 227 -14.48 12.03 -5.66
C SER A 227 -13.12 12.75 -5.69
N PRO A 228 -13.10 14.10 -5.64
CA PRO A 228 -11.85 14.84 -5.51
C PRO A 228 -11.04 14.49 -4.24
N ALA A 229 -11.71 14.04 -3.17
CA ALA A 229 -11.03 13.59 -1.95
C ALA A 229 -10.38 12.21 -2.16
N GLU A 230 -11.11 11.26 -2.75
CA GLU A 230 -10.58 9.94 -3.14
C GLU A 230 -9.36 10.09 -4.06
N ILE A 231 -9.44 10.94 -5.09
CA ILE A 231 -8.32 11.25 -5.99
C ILE A 231 -7.13 11.87 -5.24
N ALA A 232 -7.35 12.76 -4.26
CA ALA A 232 -6.26 13.35 -3.48
C ALA A 232 -5.51 12.30 -2.63
N ILE A 233 -6.23 11.32 -2.08
CA ILE A 233 -5.64 10.20 -1.34
C ILE A 233 -4.88 9.28 -2.31
N LEU A 234 -5.54 8.81 -3.37
CA LEU A 234 -4.94 7.93 -4.39
C LEU A 234 -3.69 8.53 -5.03
N ARG A 235 -3.70 9.84 -5.31
CA ARG A 235 -2.52 10.56 -5.82
C ARG A 235 -1.37 10.56 -4.84
N CYS A 236 -1.65 10.74 -3.54
CA CYS A 236 -0.60 10.78 -2.55
C CYS A 236 0.03 9.40 -2.31
N VAL A 237 -0.79 8.36 -2.15
CA VAL A 237 -0.32 6.99 -1.90
C VAL A 237 0.49 6.43 -3.08
N ASN A 238 0.06 6.68 -4.33
CA ASN A 238 0.81 6.25 -5.51
C ASN A 238 2.09 7.06 -5.73
N HIS A 239 2.07 8.40 -5.56
CA HIS A 239 3.30 9.20 -5.67
C HIS A 239 4.32 8.82 -4.60
N VAL A 240 3.92 8.61 -3.34
CA VAL A 240 4.89 8.27 -2.27
C VAL A 240 5.45 6.85 -2.44
N THR A 241 4.67 5.92 -3.00
CA THR A 241 5.13 4.56 -3.38
C THR A 241 6.19 4.65 -4.48
N GLU A 242 5.91 5.39 -5.55
CA GLU A 242 6.85 5.63 -6.66
C GLU A 242 8.15 6.30 -6.18
N LEU A 243 8.03 7.30 -5.28
CA LEU A 243 9.16 7.94 -4.63
C LEU A 243 9.94 6.95 -3.75
N ALA A 244 9.28 6.06 -3.02
CA ALA A 244 9.93 5.04 -2.21
C ALA A 244 10.78 4.09 -3.06
N ILE A 245 10.28 3.65 -4.24
CA ILE A 245 11.05 2.85 -5.19
C ILE A 245 12.30 3.61 -5.67
N ARG A 246 12.15 4.90 -6.06
CA ARG A 246 13.30 5.75 -6.44
C ARG A 246 14.31 5.93 -5.29
N LYS A 247 13.85 5.94 -4.04
CA LYS A 247 14.70 6.03 -2.85
C LYS A 247 15.40 4.71 -2.52
N VAL A 248 14.80 3.57 -2.83
CA VAL A 248 15.37 2.22 -2.64
C VAL A 248 16.38 1.85 -3.72
N ARG A 249 16.11 2.20 -4.99
CA ARG A 249 16.96 1.84 -6.15
C ARG A 249 18.47 2.08 -5.96
N PRO A 250 18.97 3.19 -5.38
CA PRO A 250 20.40 3.41 -5.16
C PRO A 250 21.06 2.47 -4.13
N HIS A 251 20.26 1.79 -3.31
CA HIS A 251 20.70 0.87 -2.27
C HIS A 251 20.63 -0.60 -2.68
N VAL A 252 20.03 -0.91 -3.85
CA VAL A 252 20.03 -2.26 -4.43
C VAL A 252 21.40 -2.52 -5.06
N ILE A 253 22.21 -3.34 -4.39
CA ILE A 253 23.62 -3.58 -4.74
C ILE A 253 23.92 -5.07 -5.01
N PRO A 254 24.97 -5.39 -5.79
CA PRO A 254 25.37 -6.77 -6.06
C PRO A 254 25.59 -7.59 -4.79
N GLY A 255 25.10 -8.83 -4.79
CA GLY A 255 25.15 -9.75 -3.67
C GLY A 255 23.87 -9.81 -2.83
N MET A 256 23.02 -8.77 -2.84
CA MET A 256 21.68 -8.81 -2.23
C MET A 256 20.82 -9.91 -2.85
N THR A 257 19.96 -10.53 -2.05
CA THR A 257 18.88 -11.40 -2.50
C THR A 257 17.62 -10.60 -2.83
N GLU A 258 16.66 -11.24 -3.50
CA GLU A 258 15.31 -10.69 -3.69
C GLU A 258 14.63 -10.39 -2.34
N ALA A 259 14.76 -11.27 -1.36
CA ALA A 259 14.27 -11.05 0.00
C ALA A 259 14.93 -9.85 0.72
N ASP A 260 16.22 -9.57 0.46
CA ASP A 260 16.89 -8.38 0.98
C ASP A 260 16.32 -7.08 0.35
N ILE A 261 15.99 -7.12 -0.95
CA ILE A 261 15.34 -5.99 -1.65
C ILE A 261 13.92 -5.79 -1.11
N ALA A 262 13.14 -6.86 -0.95
CA ALA A 262 11.79 -6.79 -0.41
C ALA A 262 11.77 -6.19 1.01
N THR A 263 12.67 -6.67 1.90
CA THR A 263 12.84 -6.12 3.26
C THR A 263 13.21 -4.64 3.25
N LEU A 264 14.03 -4.21 2.29
CA LEU A 264 14.45 -2.81 2.15
C LEU A 264 13.31 -1.91 1.65
N MET A 265 12.49 -2.42 0.73
CA MET A 265 11.33 -1.73 0.16
C MET A 265 10.19 -1.58 1.17
N GLU A 266 9.87 -2.65 1.91
CA GLU A 266 8.85 -2.65 2.98
C GLU A 266 9.13 -1.55 4.02
N ARG A 267 10.40 -1.42 4.42
CA ARG A 267 10.86 -0.34 5.32
C ARG A 267 10.64 1.06 4.74
N ALA A 268 10.80 1.23 3.43
CA ALA A 268 10.57 2.50 2.75
C ALA A 268 9.07 2.85 2.74
N LEU A 269 8.20 1.89 2.47
CA LEU A 269 6.75 2.08 2.51
C LEU A 269 6.23 2.40 3.92
N HIS A 270 6.70 1.68 4.94
CA HIS A 270 6.39 2.04 6.33
C HIS A 270 6.93 3.43 6.71
N GLN A 271 8.13 3.82 6.24
CA GLN A 271 8.66 5.17 6.48
C GLN A 271 7.83 6.25 5.74
N ALA A 272 7.21 5.93 4.61
CA ALA A 272 6.22 6.78 3.92
C ALA A 272 4.89 6.93 4.68
N GLY A 273 4.62 6.05 5.66
CA GLY A 273 3.39 6.03 6.45
C GLY A 273 2.31 5.11 5.89
N LEU A 274 2.67 4.15 5.02
CA LEU A 274 1.71 3.18 4.47
C LEU A 274 1.50 1.99 5.42
N THR A 275 0.27 1.49 5.43
CA THR A 275 -0.17 0.25 6.09
C THR A 275 -0.50 -0.82 5.05
N ASN A 276 -0.75 -2.07 5.47
CA ASN A 276 -1.14 -3.18 4.57
C ASN A 276 -0.21 -3.32 3.34
N THR A 277 1.08 -3.11 3.58
CA THR A 277 2.14 -3.03 2.58
C THR A 277 2.51 -4.40 2.01
N TRP A 278 2.95 -4.40 0.76
CA TRP A 278 3.37 -5.61 0.06
C TRP A 278 4.49 -5.31 -0.95
N VAL A 279 5.38 -6.28 -1.16
CA VAL A 279 6.50 -6.16 -2.09
C VAL A 279 6.71 -7.46 -2.87
N LEU A 280 6.68 -7.34 -4.19
CA LEU A 280 7.27 -8.26 -5.15
C LEU A 280 8.59 -7.65 -5.63
N ALA A 281 9.68 -8.37 -5.45
CA ALA A 281 11.02 -7.97 -5.88
C ALA A 281 11.68 -9.18 -6.56
N LEU A 282 11.93 -9.09 -7.86
CA LEU A 282 12.43 -10.19 -8.68
C LEU A 282 13.64 -9.76 -9.51
N VAL A 283 14.61 -10.66 -9.65
CA VAL A 283 15.91 -10.37 -10.26
C VAL A 283 16.14 -11.26 -11.49
N ASP A 284 16.52 -10.66 -12.60
CA ASP A 284 16.82 -11.30 -13.90
C ASP A 284 15.70 -12.26 -14.35
N GLU A 285 16.01 -13.56 -14.56
CA GLU A 285 15.05 -14.55 -15.06
C GLU A 285 13.86 -14.81 -14.14
N ASN A 286 13.97 -14.47 -12.84
CA ASN A 286 12.84 -14.58 -11.92
C ASN A 286 11.75 -13.54 -12.23
N ALA A 287 12.10 -12.38 -12.81
CA ALA A 287 11.10 -11.38 -13.22
C ALA A 287 10.16 -11.89 -14.32
N ALA A 288 10.49 -13.01 -14.99
CA ALA A 288 9.60 -13.69 -15.94
C ALA A 288 8.37 -14.37 -15.29
N PHE A 289 8.25 -14.36 -13.96
CA PHE A 289 7.05 -14.77 -13.22
C PHE A 289 6.26 -13.51 -12.80
N PRO A 290 5.11 -13.18 -13.43
CA PRO A 290 4.41 -11.92 -13.17
C PRO A 290 4.01 -11.70 -11.70
N HIS A 291 3.70 -12.80 -11.00
CA HIS A 291 3.39 -12.88 -9.57
C HIS A 291 4.43 -13.76 -8.83
N GLY A 292 5.71 -13.64 -9.16
CA GLY A 292 6.77 -14.36 -8.45
C GLY A 292 6.94 -13.87 -7.00
N GLU A 293 7.37 -14.76 -6.10
CA GLU A 293 7.67 -14.40 -4.70
C GLU A 293 9.17 -14.11 -4.51
N PRO A 294 9.58 -13.11 -3.70
CA PRO A 294 10.98 -12.80 -3.45
C PRO A 294 11.78 -13.96 -2.82
N GLY A 295 12.77 -14.49 -3.53
CA GLY A 295 13.59 -15.61 -3.07
C GLY A 295 14.78 -15.24 -2.17
N ALA A 296 15.21 -16.21 -1.36
CA ALA A 296 16.44 -16.10 -0.55
C ALA A 296 17.72 -16.59 -1.28
N THR A 297 17.60 -16.98 -2.56
CA THR A 297 18.65 -17.70 -3.32
C THR A 297 19.17 -16.92 -4.53
N LYS A 298 18.28 -16.34 -5.34
CA LYS A 298 18.65 -15.46 -6.46
C LYS A 298 19.32 -14.21 -5.91
N ARG A 299 20.42 -13.79 -6.53
CA ARG A 299 21.23 -12.64 -6.10
C ARG A 299 21.45 -11.66 -7.23
N VAL A 300 21.44 -10.38 -6.85
CA VAL A 300 21.79 -9.25 -7.69
C VAL A 300 23.24 -9.36 -8.16
N THR A 301 23.46 -9.15 -9.46
CA THR A 301 24.78 -9.05 -10.09
C THR A 301 25.07 -7.60 -10.51
N PRO A 302 26.32 -7.23 -10.87
CA PRO A 302 26.65 -5.88 -11.36
C PRO A 302 25.89 -5.41 -12.60
N THR A 303 25.25 -6.33 -13.33
CA THR A 303 24.50 -6.07 -14.56
C THR A 303 23.08 -6.65 -14.49
N SER A 304 22.55 -6.91 -13.29
CA SER A 304 21.20 -7.48 -13.18
C SER A 304 20.10 -6.49 -13.57
N THR A 305 19.01 -7.05 -14.07
CA THR A 305 17.69 -6.43 -14.14
C THR A 305 16.95 -6.71 -12.84
N VAL A 306 16.29 -5.70 -12.28
CA VAL A 306 15.50 -5.80 -11.05
C VAL A 306 14.11 -5.22 -11.33
N LEU A 307 13.09 -6.04 -11.10
CA LEU A 307 11.69 -5.62 -11.10
C LEU A 307 11.26 -5.49 -9.63
N ILE A 308 10.84 -4.29 -9.24
CA ILE A 308 10.13 -4.06 -7.98
C ILE A 308 8.70 -3.67 -8.34
N ASP A 309 7.75 -4.41 -7.81
CA ASP A 309 6.33 -4.12 -7.84
C ASP A 309 5.81 -4.14 -6.40
N THR A 310 5.09 -3.11 -6.00
CA THR A 310 4.91 -2.82 -4.59
C THR A 310 3.85 -1.76 -4.36
N GLY A 311 3.16 -1.88 -3.24
CA GLY A 311 2.05 -1.03 -2.88
C GLY A 311 1.74 -1.08 -1.40
N GLY A 312 0.72 -0.32 -1.02
CA GLY A 312 0.17 -0.30 0.32
C GLY A 312 -1.00 0.65 0.42
N GLU A 313 -1.53 0.77 1.63
CA GLU A 313 -2.73 1.52 1.92
C GLU A 313 -2.42 2.83 2.65
N PHE A 314 -3.16 3.88 2.31
CA PHE A 314 -3.25 5.10 3.10
C PHE A 314 -4.70 5.57 3.14
N LEU A 315 -5.26 5.70 4.36
CA LEU A 315 -6.65 6.10 4.61
C LEU A 315 -7.69 5.24 3.87
N GLY A 316 -7.45 3.93 3.74
CA GLY A 316 -8.31 2.98 3.03
C GLY A 316 -7.99 2.80 1.54
N TYR A 317 -7.24 3.72 0.91
CA TYR A 317 -6.98 3.70 -0.53
C TYR A 317 -5.61 3.13 -0.87
N GLN A 318 -5.54 2.36 -1.96
CA GLN A 318 -4.37 1.56 -2.34
C GLN A 318 -3.42 2.31 -3.29
N SER A 319 -2.13 1.96 -3.23
CA SER A 319 -1.16 2.19 -4.31
C SER A 319 -0.77 0.91 -5.02
N ASP A 320 -0.45 1.05 -6.31
CA ASP A 320 0.22 0.04 -7.13
C ASP A 320 1.28 0.71 -7.99
N THR A 321 2.51 0.20 -8.01
CA THR A 321 3.58 0.77 -8.86
C THR A 321 4.71 -0.21 -9.11
N THR A 322 4.68 -0.85 -10.28
CA THR A 322 5.86 -1.52 -10.82
C THR A 322 6.90 -0.57 -11.44
N ARG A 323 8.18 -0.83 -11.13
CA ARG A 323 9.36 -0.34 -11.86
C ARG A 323 10.33 -1.48 -12.14
N THR A 324 10.73 -1.63 -13.39
CA THR A 324 11.88 -2.47 -13.80
C THR A 324 13.10 -1.58 -14.09
N PHE A 325 14.23 -1.83 -13.45
CA PHE A 325 15.48 -1.06 -13.62
C PHE A 325 16.72 -1.95 -13.75
N PHE A 326 17.77 -1.39 -14.33
CA PHE A 326 19.03 -2.06 -14.64
C PHE A 326 20.17 -1.50 -13.78
N LEU A 327 21.09 -2.39 -13.38
CA LEU A 327 22.34 -2.03 -12.70
C LEU A 327 23.53 -1.96 -13.67
N GLY A 328 24.55 -1.18 -13.32
CA GLY A 328 25.74 -0.99 -14.16
C GLY A 328 25.55 -0.04 -15.35
N ASP A 329 26.47 -0.09 -16.32
CA ASP A 329 26.42 0.71 -17.55
C ASP A 329 25.70 -0.07 -18.67
N SER A 330 24.92 0.68 -19.47
CA SER A 330 24.25 0.28 -20.71
C SER A 330 25.02 -0.69 -21.61
N LYS A 331 26.35 -0.53 -21.74
CA LYS A 331 27.22 -1.31 -22.62
C LYS A 331 27.31 -2.81 -22.30
N HIS A 332 26.85 -3.22 -21.12
CA HIS A 332 26.93 -4.61 -20.65
C HIS A 332 25.57 -5.32 -20.59
N HIS A 333 24.50 -4.65 -21.01
CA HIS A 333 23.15 -5.23 -21.04
C HIS A 333 22.86 -5.95 -22.35
N ASN A 334 22.03 -6.98 -22.28
CA ASN A 334 21.52 -7.66 -23.47
C ASN A 334 20.55 -6.71 -24.20
N GLN A 335 20.88 -6.34 -25.44
CA GLN A 335 20.09 -5.41 -26.24
C GLN A 335 18.62 -5.85 -26.36
N THR A 336 18.32 -7.15 -26.41
CA THR A 336 16.94 -7.67 -26.45
C THR A 336 16.12 -7.25 -25.21
N ILE A 337 16.75 -7.23 -24.03
CA ILE A 337 16.10 -6.83 -22.77
C ILE A 337 15.92 -5.30 -22.72
N VAL A 338 16.90 -4.55 -23.24
CA VAL A 338 16.83 -3.09 -23.40
C VAL A 338 15.70 -2.70 -24.36
N ASP A 339 15.59 -3.37 -25.50
CA ASP A 339 14.57 -3.12 -26.52
C ASP A 339 13.17 -3.51 -26.02
N ALA A 340 13.05 -4.62 -25.27
CA ALA A 340 11.82 -4.99 -24.58
C ALA A 340 11.40 -3.93 -23.55
N TRP A 341 12.34 -3.36 -22.79
CA TRP A 341 12.06 -2.29 -21.84
C TRP A 341 11.50 -1.04 -22.52
N TYR A 342 12.16 -0.58 -23.60
CA TYR A 342 11.65 0.57 -24.36
C TYR A 342 10.34 0.27 -25.08
N THR A 343 10.08 -0.98 -25.47
CA THR A 343 8.78 -1.40 -26.03
C THR A 343 7.67 -1.32 -24.99
N VAL A 344 7.88 -1.85 -23.79
CA VAL A 344 6.93 -1.74 -22.67
C VAL A 344 6.67 -0.28 -22.30
N ARG A 345 7.74 0.52 -22.15
CA ARG A 345 7.64 1.96 -21.87
C ARG A 345 6.87 2.72 -22.95
N LYS A 346 7.04 2.36 -24.23
CA LYS A 346 6.30 2.94 -25.35
C LYS A 346 4.83 2.51 -25.35
N ALA A 347 4.53 1.26 -25.00
CA ALA A 347 3.15 0.77 -24.89
C ALA A 347 2.36 1.56 -23.83
N GLN A 348 2.98 1.78 -22.66
CA GLN A 348 2.46 2.63 -21.59
C GLN A 348 2.23 4.07 -22.05
N GLU A 349 3.17 4.62 -22.84
CA GLU A 349 3.05 5.97 -23.41
C GLU A 349 1.89 6.13 -24.37
N GLN A 350 1.68 5.15 -25.27
CA GLN A 350 0.63 5.25 -26.28
C GLN A 350 -0.76 5.29 -25.65
N VAL A 351 -0.98 4.53 -24.57
CA VAL A 351 -2.19 4.63 -23.75
C VAL A 351 -2.35 6.05 -23.22
N LEU A 352 -1.36 6.56 -22.48
CA LEU A 352 -1.41 7.89 -21.86
C LEU A 352 -1.54 9.07 -22.84
N THR A 353 -1.15 8.88 -24.10
CA THR A 353 -1.17 9.95 -25.12
C THR A 353 -2.35 9.88 -26.09
N HIS A 354 -3.04 8.75 -26.20
CA HIS A 354 -4.12 8.55 -27.19
C HIS A 354 -5.44 8.03 -26.60
N VAL A 355 -5.47 7.62 -25.32
CA VAL A 355 -6.71 7.22 -24.64
C VAL A 355 -7.37 8.43 -23.99
N GLU A 356 -8.68 8.55 -24.21
CA GLU A 356 -9.56 9.55 -23.62
C GLU A 356 -10.90 8.93 -23.20
N ALA A 357 -11.71 9.66 -22.45
CA ALA A 357 -13.03 9.22 -22.00
C ALA A 357 -13.96 8.89 -23.18
N GLY A 358 -14.85 7.92 -22.97
CA GLY A 358 -15.75 7.40 -23.99
C GLY A 358 -15.21 6.16 -24.73
N ILE A 359 -13.89 5.96 -24.80
CA ILE A 359 -13.30 4.74 -25.37
C ILE A 359 -13.57 3.51 -24.48
N SER A 360 -13.70 2.32 -25.05
CA SER A 360 -13.97 1.09 -24.27
C SER A 360 -12.73 0.62 -23.52
N CYS A 361 -12.91 -0.05 -22.37
CA CYS A 361 -11.81 -0.65 -21.60
C CYS A 361 -11.01 -1.70 -22.42
N ALA A 362 -11.66 -2.34 -23.40
CA ALA A 362 -11.00 -3.20 -24.37
C ALA A 362 -10.07 -2.43 -25.33
N ASP A 363 -10.47 -1.26 -25.80
CA ASP A 363 -9.63 -0.44 -26.70
C ASP A 363 -8.41 0.16 -25.98
N VAL A 364 -8.51 0.42 -24.68
CA VAL A 364 -7.36 0.80 -23.83
C VAL A 364 -6.31 -0.31 -23.83
N ASP A 365 -6.73 -1.56 -23.56
CA ASP A 365 -5.87 -2.77 -23.61
C ASP A 365 -5.24 -2.98 -25.00
N LEU A 366 -6.05 -2.86 -26.05
CA LEU A 366 -5.62 -3.02 -27.44
C LEU A 366 -4.60 -1.94 -27.87
N THR A 367 -4.66 -0.73 -27.30
CA THR A 367 -3.70 0.35 -27.58
C THR A 367 -2.29 -0.03 -27.14
N ALA A 368 -2.11 -0.52 -25.91
CA ALA A 368 -0.82 -1.00 -25.44
C ALA A 368 -0.39 -2.29 -26.15
N ARG A 369 -1.32 -3.26 -26.27
CA ARG A 369 -1.06 -4.55 -26.91
C ARG A 369 -0.55 -4.36 -28.34
N LYS A 370 -1.14 -3.45 -29.13
CA LYS A 370 -0.69 -3.19 -30.50
C LYS A 370 0.80 -2.82 -30.57
N VAL A 371 1.30 -2.01 -29.65
CA VAL A 371 2.73 -1.62 -29.63
C VAL A 371 3.65 -2.82 -29.39
N ILE A 372 3.23 -3.73 -28.52
CA ILE A 372 3.99 -4.94 -28.14
C ILE A 372 3.89 -6.01 -29.25
N ASP A 373 2.71 -6.17 -29.85
CA ASP A 373 2.46 -7.05 -31.00
C ASP A 373 3.28 -6.60 -32.23
N ASP A 374 3.26 -5.29 -32.58
CA ASP A 374 4.04 -4.71 -33.69
C ASP A 374 5.56 -4.86 -33.49
N ALA A 375 6.04 -4.93 -32.24
CA ALA A 375 7.43 -5.19 -31.88
C ALA A 375 7.81 -6.69 -31.89
N GLY A 376 6.86 -7.60 -32.19
CA GLY A 376 7.07 -9.05 -32.20
C GLY A 376 7.06 -9.69 -30.81
N LEU A 377 6.71 -8.95 -29.74
CA LEU A 377 6.70 -9.42 -28.36
C LEU A 377 5.28 -9.83 -27.87
N GLY A 378 4.27 -9.76 -28.74
CA GLY A 378 2.85 -9.93 -28.40
C GLY A 378 2.45 -11.24 -27.71
N ALA A 379 3.23 -12.32 -27.90
CA ALA A 379 3.03 -13.61 -27.23
C ALA A 379 3.49 -13.61 -25.75
N TYR A 380 4.30 -12.63 -25.35
CA TYR A 380 4.88 -12.51 -24.01
C TYR A 380 4.16 -11.50 -23.11
N PHE A 381 3.24 -10.71 -23.66
CA PHE A 381 2.27 -9.94 -22.88
C PHE A 381 1.04 -10.83 -22.64
N THR A 382 0.98 -11.43 -21.46
CA THR A 382 0.08 -12.58 -21.18
C THR A 382 -1.11 -12.26 -20.28
N HIS A 383 -1.18 -11.04 -19.72
CA HIS A 383 -2.27 -10.56 -18.88
C HIS A 383 -3.01 -9.36 -19.50
N ARG A 384 -3.99 -8.84 -18.75
CA ARG A 384 -4.70 -7.58 -19.03
C ARG A 384 -3.74 -6.38 -18.93
N LEU A 385 -4.02 -5.28 -19.61
CA LEU A 385 -3.25 -4.02 -19.45
C LEU A 385 -3.41 -3.37 -18.07
N GLY A 386 -4.48 -3.67 -17.33
CA GLY A 386 -4.67 -3.11 -15.99
C GLY A 386 -6.04 -3.36 -15.37
N HIS A 387 -6.23 -2.80 -14.19
CA HIS A 387 -7.43 -2.92 -13.36
C HIS A 387 -7.78 -1.57 -12.73
N GLY A 388 -9.02 -1.44 -12.25
CA GLY A 388 -9.39 -0.34 -11.38
C GLY A 388 -8.68 -0.45 -10.05
N ILE A 389 -8.48 0.70 -9.41
CA ILE A 389 -7.90 0.82 -8.07
C ILE A 389 -8.64 1.90 -7.29
N GLY A 390 -8.86 1.65 -6.01
CA GLY A 390 -9.60 2.54 -5.11
C GLY A 390 -9.36 2.14 -3.66
N GLU A 391 -10.42 1.76 -2.96
CA GLU A 391 -10.32 1.10 -1.64
C GLU A 391 -9.90 -0.37 -1.80
N GLU A 392 -10.15 -0.98 -2.97
CA GLU A 392 -9.60 -2.29 -3.36
C GLU A 392 -8.38 -2.16 -4.26
N MET A 393 -7.49 -3.15 -4.15
CA MET A 393 -6.30 -3.30 -5.00
C MET A 393 -6.70 -3.54 -6.46
N HIS A 394 -7.59 -4.50 -6.66
CA HIS A 394 -8.19 -4.85 -7.94
C HIS A 394 -9.71 -4.61 -7.88
N GLU A 395 -10.15 -3.45 -8.34
CA GLU A 395 -11.56 -3.16 -8.59
C GLU A 395 -11.81 -2.92 -10.09
N GLU A 396 -13.04 -2.58 -10.44
CA GLU A 396 -13.38 -2.13 -11.79
C GLU A 396 -12.96 -0.67 -12.01
N PRO A 397 -12.64 -0.23 -13.24
CA PRO A 397 -12.75 -0.96 -14.52
C PRO A 397 -11.54 -1.85 -14.88
N TYR A 398 -11.77 -3.07 -15.38
CA TYR A 398 -10.68 -3.91 -15.91
C TYR A 398 -10.32 -3.61 -17.38
N MET A 399 -9.08 -3.20 -17.65
CA MET A 399 -8.54 -2.94 -19.00
C MET A 399 -8.10 -4.26 -19.64
N ASN A 400 -9.06 -4.96 -20.26
CA ASN A 400 -8.81 -6.20 -21.00
C ASN A 400 -9.64 -6.24 -22.29
N ARG A 401 -9.11 -6.83 -23.36
CA ARG A 401 -9.76 -7.01 -24.68
C ARG A 401 -11.19 -7.57 -24.70
N GLY A 402 -11.70 -8.13 -23.61
CA GLY A 402 -13.08 -8.61 -23.50
C GLY A 402 -14.08 -7.58 -22.97
N ASN A 403 -13.61 -6.49 -22.33
CA ASN A 403 -14.46 -5.48 -21.69
C ASN A 403 -14.89 -4.39 -22.69
N ILE A 404 -15.69 -4.80 -23.68
CA ILE A 404 -16.14 -3.95 -24.79
C ILE A 404 -17.30 -3.01 -24.42
N ASP A 405 -18.10 -3.36 -23.41
CA ASP A 405 -19.34 -2.65 -23.07
C ASP A 405 -19.15 -1.50 -22.06
N LEU A 406 -17.97 -1.41 -21.42
CA LEU A 406 -17.66 -0.35 -20.46
C LEU A 406 -16.72 0.69 -21.06
N SER A 407 -17.24 1.90 -21.26
CA SER A 407 -16.43 3.08 -21.63
C SER A 407 -15.82 3.78 -20.43
N LEU A 408 -14.61 4.32 -20.60
CA LEU A 408 -13.97 5.23 -19.65
C LEU A 408 -14.83 6.48 -19.40
N LYS A 409 -14.82 6.97 -18.16
CA LYS A 409 -15.49 8.21 -17.72
C LYS A 409 -14.57 9.03 -16.84
N PRO A 410 -14.71 10.38 -16.80
CA PRO A 410 -14.03 11.22 -15.81
C PRO A 410 -14.20 10.69 -14.38
N GLY A 411 -13.14 10.83 -13.58
CA GLY A 411 -13.04 10.30 -12.22
C GLY A 411 -12.71 8.81 -12.12
N MET A 412 -12.64 8.05 -13.22
CA MET A 412 -12.15 6.67 -13.17
C MET A 412 -10.64 6.59 -12.92
N THR A 413 -10.22 5.63 -12.10
CA THR A 413 -8.81 5.33 -11.80
C THR A 413 -8.47 3.89 -12.09
N PHE A 414 -7.29 3.64 -12.66
CA PHE A 414 -6.82 2.30 -13.05
C PHE A 414 -5.30 2.24 -13.23
N SER A 415 -4.73 1.03 -13.19
CA SER A 415 -3.32 0.77 -13.55
C SER A 415 -3.12 0.74 -15.06
N VAL A 416 -1.96 1.23 -15.53
CA VAL A 416 -1.46 1.01 -16.90
C VAL A 416 -0.14 0.27 -16.79
N GLU A 417 -0.23 -1.06 -16.77
CA GLU A 417 0.83 -2.02 -16.38
C GLU A 417 1.28 -2.97 -17.52
N PRO A 418 1.61 -2.50 -18.73
CA PRO A 418 2.07 -3.40 -19.79
C PRO A 418 3.30 -4.21 -19.34
N GLY A 419 3.26 -5.52 -19.59
CA GLY A 419 4.30 -6.45 -19.17
C GLY A 419 4.73 -7.39 -20.30
N VAL A 420 6.02 -7.72 -20.37
CA VAL A 420 6.61 -8.70 -21.30
C VAL A 420 7.41 -9.72 -20.49
N TYR A 421 7.03 -10.99 -20.54
CA TYR A 421 7.64 -12.07 -19.77
C TYR A 421 8.14 -13.18 -20.69
N VAL A 422 9.46 -13.27 -20.85
CA VAL A 422 10.11 -14.34 -21.61
C VAL A 422 10.60 -15.40 -20.62
N ALA A 423 9.85 -16.50 -20.54
CA ALA A 423 10.02 -17.53 -19.52
C ALA A 423 11.47 -18.04 -19.44
N LYS A 424 12.07 -17.97 -18.24
CA LYS A 424 13.47 -18.32 -17.92
C LYS A 424 14.54 -17.39 -18.50
N GLU A 425 14.16 -16.24 -19.08
CA GLU A 425 15.10 -15.25 -19.59
C GLU A 425 14.98 -13.92 -18.85
N PHE A 426 13.81 -13.27 -18.90
CA PHE A 426 13.57 -11.99 -18.23
C PHE A 426 12.06 -11.67 -18.15
N GLY A 427 11.71 -10.73 -17.28
CA GLY A 427 10.44 -10.01 -17.37
C GLY A 427 10.64 -8.52 -17.20
N ILE A 428 9.89 -7.72 -17.96
CA ILE A 428 9.76 -6.28 -17.78
C ILE A 428 8.29 -5.97 -17.54
N ARG A 429 7.98 -5.24 -16.48
CA ARG A 429 6.73 -4.52 -16.30
C ARG A 429 7.03 -3.07 -15.89
N LEU A 430 6.24 -2.13 -16.39
CA LEU A 430 6.24 -0.74 -15.98
C LEU A 430 4.79 -0.35 -15.76
N GLU A 431 4.52 0.27 -14.62
CA GLU A 431 3.16 0.52 -14.17
C GLU A 431 3.04 1.85 -13.46
N ASP A 432 1.95 2.54 -13.75
CA ASP A 432 1.57 3.73 -13.06
C ASP A 432 0.04 3.76 -12.97
N ILE A 433 -0.49 4.17 -11.81
CA ILE A 433 -1.91 4.47 -11.68
C ILE A 433 -2.22 5.79 -12.38
N VAL A 434 -3.30 5.78 -13.16
CA VAL A 434 -3.83 6.95 -13.86
C VAL A 434 -5.23 7.28 -13.35
N MET A 435 -5.64 8.53 -13.55
CA MET A 435 -7.03 8.96 -13.49
C MET A 435 -7.49 9.52 -14.83
N VAL A 436 -8.79 9.39 -15.13
CA VAL A 436 -9.45 10.13 -16.21
C VAL A 436 -9.89 11.48 -15.67
N ASN A 437 -9.38 12.58 -16.21
CA ASN A 437 -9.69 13.93 -15.73
C ASN A 437 -11.01 14.49 -16.27
N GLU A 438 -11.40 15.70 -15.84
CA GLU A 438 -12.67 16.33 -16.24
C GLU A 438 -12.76 16.65 -17.74
N GLU A 439 -11.63 16.88 -18.41
CA GLU A 439 -11.57 16.98 -19.88
C GLU A 439 -11.50 15.62 -20.59
N GLY A 440 -11.59 14.52 -19.84
CA GLY A 440 -11.54 13.15 -20.35
C GLY A 440 -10.15 12.60 -20.63
N ARG A 441 -9.06 13.32 -20.32
CA ARG A 441 -7.68 12.87 -20.60
C ARG A 441 -7.12 12.04 -19.45
N LEU A 442 -6.19 11.14 -19.74
CA LEU A 442 -5.46 10.42 -18.70
C LEU A 442 -4.41 11.31 -18.02
N GLU A 443 -4.35 11.23 -16.70
CA GLU A 443 -3.38 11.93 -15.85
C GLU A 443 -2.74 10.94 -14.89
N LEU A 444 -1.41 11.01 -14.72
CA LEU A 444 -0.66 10.16 -13.80
C LEU A 444 -0.90 10.56 -12.34
N LEU A 445 -1.08 9.56 -11.48
CA LEU A 445 -1.10 9.73 -10.03
C LEU A 445 0.31 9.64 -9.41
N THR A 446 1.29 9.15 -10.18
CA THR A 446 2.73 9.14 -9.84
C THR A 446 3.43 10.43 -10.31
N SER A 447 4.73 10.58 -10.03
CA SER A 447 5.49 11.77 -10.42
C SER A 447 5.79 11.87 -11.93
N GLY A 448 5.65 10.77 -12.66
CA GLY A 448 5.95 10.66 -14.09
C GLY A 448 6.47 9.27 -14.47
N LEU A 449 6.37 8.95 -15.76
CA LEU A 449 6.85 7.68 -16.31
C LEU A 449 8.37 7.54 -16.18
N ALA A 450 8.84 6.31 -15.99
CA ALA A 450 10.27 6.00 -16.00
C ALA A 450 10.93 6.48 -17.32
N ALA A 451 12.03 7.24 -17.22
CA ALA A 451 12.65 7.86 -18.39
C ALA A 451 13.56 6.88 -19.16
N ASN A 452 14.25 6.00 -18.43
CA ASN A 452 15.15 4.96 -18.93
C ASN A 452 15.38 3.94 -17.79
N PRO A 453 15.85 2.71 -18.10
CA PRO A 453 15.98 1.68 -17.07
C PRO A 453 17.09 1.93 -16.05
N TRP A 454 18.01 2.89 -16.26
CA TRP A 454 19.13 3.12 -15.33
C TRP A 454 18.84 4.17 -14.25
N THR A 455 18.01 5.18 -14.53
CA THR A 455 17.75 6.27 -13.56
C THR A 455 16.40 6.21 -12.85
N LEU A 456 15.41 5.53 -13.46
CA LEU A 456 13.98 5.68 -13.18
C LEU A 456 13.49 7.12 -13.43
#